data_AF-A0A496UVD3-F1
#
_entry.id   AF-A0A496UVD3-F1
#
_cell.length_a   1.000
_cell.length_b   1.000
_cell.length_c   1.000
_cell.angle_alpha   90.00
_cell.angle_beta   90.00
_cell.angle_gamma   90.00
#
_symmetry.space_group_name_H-M   'P 1'
#
loop_
_entity.id
_entity.type
_entity.pdbx_description
1 polymer ?
#
loop_
_entity_poly.entity_id
_entity_poly.type
_entity_poly.pdbx_seq_one_letter_code
_entity_poly.pdbx_strand_id
1 'polypeptide(L)' 'MPAARSFTPALFRFLRDLKANNHRDWFNDNKQRWLDDARDPCLQFVTDFGERLNGISPRFRADPRPSGGSLFRI' A
#
# COMPACT_ATOMS: atom_id res chain seq x y z
N MET A 1 -8.60 17.03 -8.62
CA MET A 1 -8.58 16.98 -7.15
C MET A 1 -7.13 16.78 -6.74
N PRO A 2 -6.56 17.55 -5.79
CA PRO A 2 -5.22 17.26 -5.32
C PRO A 2 -5.21 15.84 -4.73
N ALA A 3 -4.25 15.01 -5.15
CA ALA A 3 -4.11 13.66 -4.65
C ALA A 3 -3.98 13.72 -3.12
N ALA A 4 -4.93 13.10 -2.42
CA ALA A 4 -4.84 12.98 -0.97
C ALA A 4 -3.51 12.30 -0.64
N ARG A 5 -2.84 12.74 0.43
CA ARG A 5 -1.55 12.18 0.81
C ARG A 5 -1.75 10.70 1.13
N SER A 6 -1.31 9.82 0.23
CA SER A 6 -1.60 8.39 0.34
C SER A 6 -0.98 7.80 1.60
N PHE A 7 0.18 8.32 2.04
CA PHE A 7 0.91 7.82 3.20
C PHE A 7 0.96 8.78 4.38
N THR A 8 0.79 8.22 5.58
CA THR A 8 1.00 8.90 6.86
C THR A 8 2.18 8.26 7.63
N PRO A 9 2.70 8.88 8.70
CA PRO A 9 3.69 8.25 9.56
C PRO A 9 3.24 6.90 10.17
N ALA A 10 1.93 6.61 10.18
CA ALA A 10 1.39 5.36 10.71
C ALA A 10 1.84 4.14 9.90
N LEU A 11 2.03 4.27 8.58
CA LEU A 11 2.60 3.21 7.73
C LEU A 11 3.96 2.74 8.27
N PHE A 12 4.88 3.68 8.48
CA PHE A 12 6.23 3.35 8.93
C PHE A 12 6.25 2.81 10.36
N ARG A 13 5.30 3.25 11.21
CA ARG A 13 5.10 2.65 12.53
C ARG A 13 4.64 1.20 12.40
N PHE A 14 3.61 0.93 11.58
CA PHE A 14 3.13 -0.43 11.32
C PHE A 14 4.24 -1.34 10.79
N LEU A 15 5.04 -0.89 9.81
CA LEU A 15 6.12 -1.70 9.24
C LEU A 15 7.24 -2.02 10.26
N ARG A 16 7.55 -1.10 11.18
CA ARG A 16 8.49 -1.36 12.29
C ARG A 16 7.93 -2.39 13.25
N ASP A 17 6.66 -2.27 13.63
CA ASP A 17 6.02 -3.22 14.54
C ASP A 17 5.90 -4.60 13.90
N LEU A 18 5.55 -4.66 12.60
CA LEU A 18 5.49 -5.91 11.83
C LEU A 18 6.85 -6.59 11.78
N LYS A 19 7.93 -5.84 11.56
CA LYS A 19 9.30 -6.38 11.57
C LYS A 19 9.64 -7.03 12.92
N ALA A 20 9.17 -6.45 14.03
CA ALA A 20 9.42 -6.98 15.37
C ALA A 20 8.50 -8.17 15.73
N ASN A 21 7.30 -8.23 15.16
CA ASN A 21 6.25 -9.19 15.52
C ASN A 21 5.74 -9.99 14.30
N ASN A 22 6.66 -10.48 13.46
CA ASN A 22 6.30 -11.13 12.19
C ASN A 22 5.78 -12.57 12.38
N HIS A 23 4.62 -12.70 13.03
CA HIS A 23 3.92 -13.96 13.21
C HIS A 23 2.41 -13.76 13.05
N ARG A 24 1.72 -14.86 12.76
CA ARG A 24 0.32 -14.86 12.30
C ARG A 24 -0.64 -14.22 13.29
N ASP A 25 -0.52 -14.54 14.58
CA ASP A 25 -1.47 -14.08 15.60
C ASP A 25 -1.41 -12.56 15.76
N TRP A 26 -0.20 -12.00 15.87
CA TRP A 26 -0.03 -10.55 15.93
C TRP A 26 -0.53 -9.86 14.67
N PHE A 27 -0.27 -10.44 13.48
CA PHE A 27 -0.79 -9.86 12.24
C PHE A 27 -2.32 -9.86 12.21
N ASN A 28 -2.97 -10.95 12.66
CA ASN A 28 -4.43 -11.02 12.72
C ASN A 28 -5.01 -9.95 13.66
N ASP A 29 -4.40 -9.76 14.82
CA ASP A 29 -4.80 -8.73 15.79
C ASP A 29 -4.58 -7.31 15.25
N ASN A 30 -3.58 -7.11 14.38
CA ASN A 30 -3.22 -5.83 13.80
C ASN A 30 -3.72 -5.67 12.35
N LYS A 31 -4.59 -6.56 11.87
CA LYS A 31 -5.02 -6.60 10.47
C LYS A 31 -5.71 -5.31 10.04
N GLN A 32 -6.48 -4.67 10.93
CA GLN A 32 -7.13 -3.40 10.62
C GLN A 32 -6.11 -2.29 10.35
N ARG A 33 -5.02 -2.23 11.14
CA ARG A 33 -3.91 -1.29 10.90
C ARG A 33 -3.23 -1.57 9.56
N TRP A 34 -3.08 -2.84 9.20
CA TRP A 34 -2.56 -3.18 7.87
C TRP A 34 -3.47 -2.67 6.75
N LEU A 35 -4.79 -2.79 6.89
CA LEU A 35 -5.75 -2.27 5.91
C LEU A 35 -5.65 -0.74 5.79
N ASP A 36 -5.76 -0.04 6.91
CA ASP A 36 -5.92 1.41 6.98
C ASP A 36 -4.61 2.17 6.78
N ASP A 37 -3.51 1.68 7.36
CA ASP A 37 -2.22 2.38 7.36
C ASP A 37 -1.30 1.92 6.23
N ALA A 38 -1.56 0.77 5.59
CA ALA A 38 -0.69 0.20 4.57
C ALA A 38 -1.39 -0.18 3.26
N ARG A 39 -2.33 -1.13 3.26
CA ARG A 39 -2.91 -1.68 2.03
C ARG A 39 -3.64 -0.59 1.24
N ASP A 40 -4.62 0.05 1.85
CA ASP A 40 -5.49 1.00 1.16
C ASP A 40 -4.71 2.26 0.73
N PRO A 41 -3.85 2.85 1.60
CA PRO A 41 -2.81 3.81 1.22
C PRO A 41 -1.97 3.44 -0.02
N CYS A 42 -1.44 2.22 -0.06
CA CYS A 42 -0.63 1.75 -1.18
C CYS A 42 -1.45 1.61 -2.47
N LEU A 43 -2.69 1.10 -2.39
CA LEU A 43 -3.57 0.99 -3.56
C LEU A 43 -3.99 2.35 -4.12
N GLN A 44 -4.23 3.33 -3.23
CA GLN A 44 -4.46 4.70 -3.63
C GLN A 44 -3.23 5.28 -4.35
N PHE A 45 -2.02 5.08 -3.78
CA PHE A 45 -0.78 5.50 -4.43
C PHE A 45 -0.60 4.87 -5.81
N VAL A 46 -0.86 3.57 -5.96
CA VAL A 46 -0.76 2.88 -7.27
C VAL A 46 -1.73 3.50 -8.29
N THR A 47 -2.96 3.81 -7.87
CA THR A 47 -3.95 4.50 -8.71
C THR A 47 -3.45 5.87 -9.16
N ASP A 48 -3.03 6.71 -8.20
CA ASP A 48 -2.60 8.09 -8.47
C ASP A 48 -1.30 8.14 -9.30
N PHE A 49 -0.39 7.19 -9.05
CA PHE A 49 0.88 7.11 -9.76
C PHE A 49 0.71 6.54 -11.18
N GLY A 50 -0.31 5.71 -11.40
CA GLY A 50 -0.64 5.15 -12.71
C GLY A 50 -0.87 6.20 -13.79
N GLU A 51 -1.58 7.28 -13.47
CA GLU A 51 -1.80 8.40 -14.39
C GLU A 51 -0.48 9.04 -14.84
N ARG A 52 0.45 9.23 -13.89
CA ARG A 52 1.77 9.82 -14.15
C ARG A 52 2.67 8.88 -14.95
N LEU A 53 2.62 7.58 -14.62
CA LEU A 53 3.36 6.53 -15.33
C LEU A 53 2.96 6.44 -16.80
N ASN A 54 1.67 6.57 -17.10
CA ASN A 54 1.18 6.55 -18.48
C ASN A 54 1.78 7.69 -19.33
N GLY A 55 2.07 8.84 -18.71
CA GLY A 55 2.77 9.95 -19.37
C GLY A 55 4.24 9.65 -19.70
N ILE A 56 4.87 8.68 -19.03
CA ILE A 56 6.26 8.24 -19.30
C ILE A 56 6.27 7.15 -20.37
N SER A 57 5.45 6.11 -20.21
CA SER A 57 5.30 5.07 -21.22
C SER A 57 4.02 4.26 -21.00
N PRO A 58 3.23 3.97 -22.05
CA PRO A 58 2.04 3.13 -21.95
C PRO A 58 2.35 1.65 -21.64
N ARG A 59 3.64 1.26 -21.64
CA ARG A 59 4.08 -0.11 -21.32
C ARG A 59 4.16 -0.38 -19.82
N PHE A 60 4.23 0.65 -18.99
CA PHE A 60 4.20 0.46 -17.54
C PHE A 60 2.76 0.45 -17.05
N ARG A 61 2.37 -0.63 -16.38
CA ARG A 61 1.03 -0.79 -15.81
C ARG A 61 1.09 -0.69 -14.29
N ALA A 62 0.43 0.34 -13.76
CA ALA A 62 0.11 0.43 -12.35
C ALA A 62 -1.24 -0.24 -12.11
N ASP A 63 -1.24 -1.36 -11.40
CA ASP A 63 -2.41 -2.21 -11.21
C ASP A 63 -2.84 -2.20 -9.73
N PRO A 64 -3.91 -1.46 -9.35
CA PRO A 64 -4.33 -1.29 -7.97
C PRO A 64 -5.16 -2.47 -7.44
N ARG A 65 -5.06 -3.67 -8.03
CA ARG A 65 -5.72 -4.86 -7.49
C ARG A 65 -5.05 -5.28 -6.17
N PRO A 66 -5.83 -5.58 -5.11
CA PRO A 66 -5.31 -6.02 -3.81
C PRO A 66 -4.62 -7.39 -3.84
N SER A 67 -4.81 -8.17 -4.91
CA SER A 67 -4.11 -9.43 -5.15
C SER A 67 -3.78 -9.57 -6.62
N GLY A 68 -2.52 -9.90 -6.93
CA GLY A 68 -2.04 -10.07 -8.31
C GLY A 68 -1.87 -8.75 -9.09
N GLY A 69 -1.93 -7.61 -8.40
CA GLY A 69 -1.61 -6.29 -8.94
C GLY A 69 -0.19 -5.84 -8.59
N SER A 70 0.04 -4.53 -8.61
CA SER A 70 1.33 -3.90 -8.30
C SER A 70 1.66 -3.84 -6.81
N LEU A 71 0.71 -4.20 -5.93
CA LEU A 71 0.96 -4.36 -4.50
C LEU A 71 1.27 -5.82 -4.18
N PHE A 72 2.49 -6.09 -3.73
CA PHE A 72 2.92 -7.43 -3.30
C PHE A 72 2.48 -7.74 -1.88
N ARG A 73 2.33 -9.04 -1.61
CA ARG A 73 1.99 -9.54 -0.27
C ARG A 73 3.21 -9.43 0.66
N ILE A 74 2.93 -9.23 1.95
CA ILE A 74 3.91 -9.14 3.04
C ILE A 74 3.67 -10.24 4.06
#